data_AF-A0A7R8W6U2-F1
#
_entry.id   AF-A0A7R8W6U2-F1
#
_cell.length_a   1.000
_cell.length_b   1.000
_cell.length_c   1.000
_cell.angle_alpha   90.00
_cell.angle_beta   90.00
_cell.angle_gamma   90.00
#
_symmetry.space_group_name_H-M   'P 1'
#
loop_
_entity.id
_entity.type
_entity.pdbx_description
1 polymer ?
#
loop_
_entity_poly.entity_id
_entity_poly.type
_entity_poly.pdbx_seq_one_letter_code
_entity_poly.pdbx_strand_id
1 'polypeptide(L)'
;MFLLQSFLLLLLVAEKFYCEDNAENDDVIIEPDINTEDIPVIEGYGGTINIPVDQDGVLILRKDNFHHVVQSRDLIMVEFFAPWCNHCRDLAPIYGAAAKRLKKYKVPLAKVDVMQEEDLSNQYGAQMIPQLMIFQKGKEPYVYEEARTLKAIVQHMRKLRDPNWNPPPNAVHEITPETFDDFIKQYTWVLLAFVSPTCQFSQLLEPEFESAASELKEDNVVLAKIDGTKARRLADKYTIQGWPSLKVFHEGEVINYDGPRDDTGIVKYMRDMIKFPSQELDSLKVRDSQRDACTVIQYVRQKLLDVAKDYLGSNSIIFAVSHEAEYQDELKLLGLDDSGEDVNIGLWVNDNVRFAMEPVEVLTSEAIRDFIRKAGSSKLKQVVKAPLTAKDQSQYSIKVVTASNFDELVRNSKNDVLVKFEGKGCVECEAAEPMFKQLAELTKTEFPNLDLARFDLFQNDFPPRFIRPTTPPFLVFLPAEDKDPVEYKGAGQLEDIKRFITKHSSIFLTDEERRGQNKDGENQEPIKDELQVEKEKDSENRFKENEAEKTPTKKDEL
;
A
#
# COMPACT_ATOMS: atom_id res chain seq x y z
N MET A 1 9.76 25.49 8.98
CA MET A 1 9.90 25.02 7.59
C MET A 1 10.86 23.84 7.60
N PHE A 2 10.34 22.64 7.90
CA PHE A 2 11.05 21.38 7.67
C PHE A 2 10.07 20.54 6.85
N LEU A 3 10.37 20.38 5.56
CA LEU A 3 9.67 19.42 4.71
C LEU A 3 9.95 18.04 5.30
N LEU A 4 8.90 17.35 5.73
CA LEU A 4 8.94 15.91 6.04
C LEU A 4 9.27 15.19 4.72
N GLN A 5 10.55 14.93 4.47
CA GLN A 5 10.94 13.95 3.45
C GLN A 5 10.67 12.57 4.04
N SER A 6 9.54 11.99 3.68
CA SER A 6 9.23 10.59 3.94
C SER A 6 10.02 9.74 2.95
N PHE A 7 10.85 8.82 3.44
CA PHE A 7 11.58 7.86 2.63
C PHE A 7 10.68 6.64 2.37
N LEU A 8 10.77 5.97 1.22
CA LEU A 8 10.01 4.76 0.92
C LEU A 8 10.97 3.58 0.73
N LEU A 9 10.88 2.57 1.61
CA LEU A 9 11.49 1.27 1.40
C LEU A 9 10.45 0.35 0.75
N LEU A 10 10.68 0.00 -0.52
CA LEU A 10 9.81 -0.87 -1.30
C LEU A 10 10.52 -2.21 -1.52
N LEU A 11 9.82 -3.27 -1.18
CA LEU A 11 10.32 -4.63 -1.23
C LEU A 11 9.48 -5.43 -2.22
N LEU A 12 10.14 -6.05 -3.19
CA LEU A 12 9.53 -6.68 -4.36
C LEU A 12 9.86 -8.17 -4.36
N VAL A 13 8.83 -9.02 -4.37
CA VAL A 13 8.96 -10.49 -4.27
C VAL A 13 8.70 -11.14 -5.63
N ALA A 14 9.53 -12.12 -6.00
CA ALA A 14 9.56 -12.76 -7.32
C ALA A 14 8.36 -13.69 -7.61
N GLU A 15 8.06 -13.83 -8.91
CA GLU A 15 6.86 -14.47 -9.48
C GLU A 15 6.70 -15.97 -9.15
N LYS A 16 7.79 -16.72 -8.93
CA LYS A 16 7.74 -18.17 -8.64
C LYS A 16 7.21 -18.53 -7.25
N PHE A 17 6.84 -17.53 -6.46
CA PHE A 17 6.49 -17.68 -5.06
C PHE A 17 5.15 -17.01 -4.70
N TYR A 18 4.14 -17.05 -5.58
CA TYR A 18 2.74 -16.82 -5.16
C TYR A 18 1.85 -18.06 -5.29
N CYS A 19 0.98 -18.25 -4.29
CA CYS A 19 -0.01 -19.31 -4.23
C CYS A 19 -0.99 -19.12 -5.40
N GLU A 20 -1.09 -20.10 -6.30
CA GLU A 20 -2.27 -20.24 -7.15
C GLU A 20 -3.46 -20.55 -6.22
N ASP A 21 -4.19 -19.53 -5.83
CA ASP A 21 -5.63 -19.70 -5.74
C ASP A 21 -6.06 -20.08 -7.16
N ASN A 22 -6.46 -21.34 -7.35
CA ASN A 22 -7.24 -21.73 -8.52
C ASN A 22 -8.58 -21.00 -8.46
N ALA A 23 -8.57 -19.73 -8.85
CA ALA A 23 -9.72 -18.94 -9.23
C ALA A 23 -9.38 -18.44 -10.63
N GLU A 24 -10.00 -19.07 -11.61
CA GLU A 24 -9.91 -18.68 -13.02
C GLU A 24 -10.20 -17.18 -13.15
N ASN A 25 -9.27 -16.47 -13.79
CA ASN A 25 -9.47 -15.11 -14.26
C ASN A 25 -10.54 -15.11 -15.34
N ASP A 26 -11.57 -14.29 -15.18
CA ASP A 26 -12.20 -13.61 -16.30
C ASP A 26 -12.41 -12.13 -15.93
N ASP A 27 -11.77 -11.25 -16.70
CA ASP A 27 -12.00 -9.81 -16.69
C ASP A 27 -13.45 -9.52 -17.09
N VAL A 28 -14.27 -8.98 -16.18
CA VAL A 28 -15.56 -8.38 -16.55
C VAL A 28 -15.80 -7.05 -15.84
N ILE A 29 -16.17 -6.08 -16.68
CA ILE A 29 -16.60 -4.71 -16.44
C ILE A 29 -17.58 -4.61 -15.27
N ILE A 30 -17.39 -3.59 -14.43
CA ILE A 30 -18.30 -3.22 -13.32
C ILE A 30 -19.65 -2.77 -13.88
N GLU A 31 -20.61 -3.68 -13.90
CA GLU A 31 -22.04 -3.41 -13.75
C GLU A 31 -22.54 -4.21 -12.54
N PRO A 32 -23.61 -3.78 -11.83
CA PRO A 32 -24.00 -4.40 -10.55
C PRO A 32 -24.49 -5.83 -10.77
N ASP A 33 -23.57 -6.78 -10.63
CA ASP A 33 -23.78 -8.19 -10.91
C ASP A 33 -24.49 -8.86 -9.73
N ILE A 34 -25.83 -8.93 -9.82
CA ILE A 34 -26.63 -9.82 -8.97
C ILE A 34 -26.39 -11.22 -9.50
N ASN A 35 -25.42 -11.92 -8.90
CA ASN A 35 -25.02 -13.27 -9.29
C ASN A 35 -26.25 -14.22 -9.29
N THR A 36 -26.64 -14.69 -10.48
CA THR A 36 -27.88 -15.45 -10.72
C THR A 36 -27.81 -16.91 -10.26
N GLU A 37 -26.65 -17.38 -9.82
CA GLU A 37 -26.41 -18.76 -9.38
C GLU A 37 -26.85 -19.07 -7.93
N ASP A 38 -27.18 -18.07 -7.13
CA ASP A 38 -27.59 -18.23 -5.71
C ASP A 38 -29.11 -18.10 -5.47
N ILE A 39 -29.93 -18.08 -6.52
CA ILE A 39 -31.40 -18.12 -6.39
C ILE A 39 -31.83 -19.58 -6.16
N PRO A 40 -32.37 -19.96 -4.99
CA PRO A 40 -32.83 -21.32 -4.77
C PRO A 40 -34.06 -21.61 -5.64
N VAL A 41 -33.87 -22.32 -6.74
CA VAL A 41 -34.95 -22.80 -7.62
C VAL A 41 -35.62 -24.01 -6.97
N ILE A 42 -36.95 -23.99 -6.87
CA ILE A 42 -37.75 -25.18 -6.57
C ILE A 42 -38.40 -25.63 -7.88
N GLU A 43 -38.01 -26.80 -8.40
CA GLU A 43 -38.70 -27.41 -9.54
C GLU A 43 -40.01 -28.07 -9.06
N GLY A 44 -41.14 -27.64 -9.64
CA GLY A 44 -42.45 -28.22 -9.40
C GLY A 44 -43.27 -28.34 -10.69
N TYR A 45 -44.40 -29.06 -10.62
CA TYR A 45 -45.31 -29.36 -11.75
C TYR A 45 -45.97 -28.13 -12.44
N GLY A 46 -45.48 -26.90 -12.19
CA GLY A 46 -45.96 -25.63 -12.75
C GLY A 46 -44.87 -24.62 -13.16
N GLY A 47 -43.58 -25.00 -13.17
CA GLY A 47 -42.45 -24.13 -13.57
C GLY A 47 -41.46 -23.79 -12.47
N THR A 48 -40.45 -22.98 -12.81
CA THR A 48 -39.36 -22.48 -11.93
C THR A 48 -39.84 -21.29 -11.11
N ILE A 49 -39.85 -21.41 -9.77
CA ILE A 49 -40.10 -20.26 -8.87
C ILE A 49 -38.76 -19.67 -8.45
N ASN A 50 -38.47 -18.45 -8.89
CA ASN A 50 -37.31 -17.68 -8.42
C ASN A 50 -37.62 -17.10 -7.03
N ILE A 51 -36.78 -17.41 -6.06
CA ILE A 51 -36.87 -16.88 -4.70
C ILE A 51 -35.83 -15.77 -4.55
N PRO A 52 -36.22 -14.49 -4.52
CA PRO A 52 -35.25 -13.42 -4.34
C PRO A 52 -34.53 -13.58 -2.99
N VAL A 53 -33.24 -13.25 -2.95
CA VAL A 53 -32.40 -13.34 -1.76
C VAL A 53 -31.79 -11.97 -1.55
N ASP A 54 -31.66 -11.53 -0.30
CA ASP A 54 -30.91 -10.30 0.01
C ASP A 54 -29.39 -10.54 0.08
N GLN A 55 -28.64 -9.45 0.26
CA GLN A 55 -27.18 -9.46 0.37
C GLN A 55 -26.61 -10.34 1.50
N ASP A 56 -27.42 -10.71 2.49
CA ASP A 56 -27.00 -11.52 3.64
C ASP A 56 -27.46 -12.98 3.52
N GLY A 57 -28.07 -13.36 2.40
CA GLY A 57 -28.55 -14.72 2.17
C GLY A 57 -29.93 -15.01 2.77
N VAL A 58 -30.68 -13.98 3.17
CA VAL A 58 -32.05 -14.12 3.69
C VAL A 58 -33.04 -14.18 2.52
N LEU A 59 -33.86 -15.22 2.48
CA LEU A 59 -34.87 -15.41 1.43
C LEU A 59 -35.98 -14.36 1.56
N ILE A 60 -36.39 -13.75 0.46
CA ILE A 60 -37.48 -12.76 0.42
C ILE A 60 -38.76 -13.48 0.00
N LEU A 61 -39.69 -13.65 0.94
CA LEU A 61 -40.95 -14.32 0.68
C LEU A 61 -42.06 -13.32 0.41
N ARG A 62 -42.87 -13.68 -0.58
CA ARG A 62 -44.06 -12.96 -1.04
C ARG A 62 -45.20 -13.95 -1.19
N LYS A 63 -46.44 -13.47 -1.29
CA LYS A 63 -47.62 -14.33 -1.38
C LYS A 63 -47.53 -15.43 -2.46
N ASP A 64 -46.90 -15.12 -3.59
CA ASP A 64 -46.74 -16.02 -4.73
C ASP A 64 -45.74 -17.17 -4.50
N ASN A 65 -44.72 -16.98 -3.67
CA ASN A 65 -43.70 -17.99 -3.41
C ASN A 65 -43.77 -18.61 -2.01
N PHE A 66 -44.37 -17.93 -1.03
CA PHE A 66 -44.30 -18.27 0.40
C PHE A 66 -44.63 -19.74 0.68
N HIS A 67 -45.80 -20.18 0.23
CA HIS A 67 -46.30 -21.53 0.51
C HIS A 67 -45.38 -22.61 -0.08
N HIS A 68 -44.89 -22.41 -1.30
CA HIS A 68 -43.96 -23.33 -1.94
C HIS A 68 -42.62 -23.40 -1.19
N VAL A 69 -42.06 -22.25 -0.82
CA VAL A 69 -40.77 -22.18 -0.11
C VAL A 69 -40.84 -22.85 1.25
N VAL A 70 -41.89 -22.55 2.02
CA VAL A 70 -42.08 -23.06 3.37
C VAL A 70 -42.35 -24.56 3.37
N GLN A 71 -43.18 -25.06 2.44
CA GLN A 71 -43.53 -26.49 2.38
C GLN A 71 -42.40 -27.36 1.82
N SER A 72 -41.51 -26.81 0.98
CA SER A 72 -40.42 -27.57 0.38
C SER A 72 -39.23 -27.81 1.32
N ARG A 73 -39.24 -27.23 2.53
CA ARG A 73 -38.12 -27.24 3.47
C ARG A 73 -38.52 -27.93 4.77
N ASP A 74 -37.59 -28.72 5.33
CA ASP A 74 -37.85 -29.42 6.59
C ASP A 74 -37.95 -28.45 7.79
N LEU A 75 -37.18 -27.35 7.73
CA LEU A 75 -37.10 -26.32 8.76
C LEU A 75 -36.76 -24.97 8.09
N ILE A 76 -37.51 -23.93 8.41
CA ILE A 76 -37.24 -22.54 8.02
C ILE A 76 -37.77 -21.59 9.10
N MET A 77 -37.07 -20.48 9.34
CA MET A 77 -37.57 -19.39 10.16
C MET A 77 -37.81 -18.17 9.29
N VAL A 78 -38.93 -17.48 9.52
CA VAL A 78 -39.41 -16.34 8.75
C VAL A 78 -39.56 -15.13 9.67
N GLU A 79 -38.94 -14.01 9.30
CA GLU A 79 -39.13 -12.72 9.94
C GLU A 79 -40.24 -11.93 9.22
N PHE A 80 -41.31 -11.61 9.93
CA PHE A 80 -42.27 -10.61 9.48
C PHE A 80 -41.80 -9.24 9.99
N PHE A 81 -41.49 -8.32 9.06
CA PHE A 81 -40.87 -7.04 9.36
C PHE A 81 -41.50 -5.88 8.58
N ALA A 82 -41.15 -4.64 8.93
CA ALA A 82 -41.38 -3.48 8.08
C ALA A 82 -40.14 -2.58 8.06
N PRO A 83 -39.79 -1.97 6.91
CA PRO A 83 -38.54 -1.20 6.75
C PRO A 83 -38.45 0.04 7.66
N TRP A 84 -39.60 0.62 8.02
CA TRP A 84 -39.67 1.80 8.89
C TRP A 84 -39.55 1.46 10.39
N CYS A 85 -39.68 0.20 10.78
CA CYS A 85 -39.68 -0.20 12.19
C CYS A 85 -38.25 -0.25 12.76
N ASN A 86 -37.99 0.55 13.81
CA ASN A 86 -36.68 0.62 14.45
C ASN A 86 -36.20 -0.76 14.95
N HIS A 87 -37.06 -1.53 15.63
CA HIS A 87 -36.71 -2.86 16.13
C HIS A 87 -36.42 -3.87 15.01
N CYS A 88 -37.05 -3.73 13.83
CA CYS A 88 -36.72 -4.54 12.66
C CYS A 88 -35.33 -4.16 12.11
N ARG A 89 -35.03 -2.86 12.05
CA ARG A 89 -33.70 -2.40 11.62
C ARG A 89 -32.58 -2.82 12.57
N ASP A 90 -32.85 -2.85 13.88
CA ASP A 90 -31.90 -3.34 14.89
C ASP A 90 -31.67 -4.85 14.75
N LEU A 91 -32.70 -5.61 14.38
CA LEU A 91 -32.64 -7.07 14.19
C LEU A 91 -32.00 -7.46 12.85
N ALA A 92 -32.18 -6.69 11.80
CA ALA A 92 -31.68 -6.99 10.45
C ALA A 92 -30.21 -7.46 10.39
N PRO A 93 -29.22 -6.76 10.99
CA PRO A 93 -27.83 -7.24 10.96
C PRO A 93 -27.63 -8.56 11.73
N ILE A 94 -28.37 -8.77 12.83
CA ILE A 94 -28.31 -10.00 13.63
C ILE A 94 -28.93 -11.17 12.84
N TYR A 95 -30.05 -10.94 12.18
CA TYR A 95 -30.79 -11.94 11.42
C TYR A 95 -30.03 -12.35 10.15
N GLY A 96 -29.42 -11.39 9.44
CA GLY A 96 -28.52 -11.66 8.32
C GLY A 96 -27.29 -12.49 8.74
N ALA A 97 -26.65 -12.15 9.86
CA ALA A 97 -25.55 -12.97 10.40
C ALA A 97 -26.00 -14.40 10.77
N ALA A 98 -27.19 -14.55 11.33
CA ALA A 98 -27.76 -15.86 11.64
C ALA A 98 -28.00 -16.68 10.36
N ALA A 99 -28.49 -16.05 9.27
CA ALA A 99 -28.71 -16.71 7.98
C ALA A 99 -27.40 -17.26 7.40
N LYS A 100 -26.34 -16.45 7.40
CA LYS A 100 -25.00 -16.88 6.97
C LYS A 100 -24.50 -18.08 7.77
N ARG A 101 -24.61 -18.03 9.10
CA ARG A 101 -24.14 -19.11 9.99
C ARG A 101 -24.92 -20.40 9.84
N LEU A 102 -26.21 -20.30 9.55
CA LEU A 102 -27.11 -21.44 9.37
C LEU A 102 -27.04 -22.04 7.95
N LYS A 103 -26.47 -21.32 6.96
CA LYS A 103 -26.27 -21.81 5.57
C LYS A 103 -25.55 -23.16 5.55
N LYS A 104 -24.46 -23.33 6.32
CA LYS A 104 -23.69 -24.60 6.41
C LYS A 104 -24.50 -25.78 6.98
N TYR A 105 -25.53 -25.49 7.77
CA TYR A 105 -26.42 -26.50 8.36
C TYR A 105 -27.68 -26.76 7.52
N LYS A 106 -27.78 -26.12 6.36
CA LYS A 106 -28.96 -26.18 5.46
C LYS A 106 -30.24 -25.74 6.17
N VAL A 107 -30.13 -24.74 7.05
CA VAL A 107 -31.27 -24.13 7.75
C VAL A 107 -31.47 -22.71 7.22
N PRO A 108 -32.37 -22.49 6.26
CA PRO A 108 -32.59 -21.17 5.67
C PRO A 108 -33.35 -20.26 6.63
N LEU A 109 -33.04 -18.96 6.54
CA LEU A 109 -33.84 -17.88 7.10
C LEU A 109 -34.51 -17.09 5.98
N ALA A 110 -35.68 -16.57 6.24
CA ALA A 110 -36.44 -15.78 5.30
C ALA A 110 -37.10 -14.57 5.96
N LYS A 111 -37.59 -13.63 5.16
CA LYS A 111 -38.29 -12.43 5.60
C LYS A 111 -39.49 -12.09 4.71
N VAL A 112 -40.50 -11.47 5.31
CA VAL A 112 -41.75 -10.99 4.69
C VAL A 112 -41.96 -9.55 5.10
N ASP A 113 -42.11 -8.64 4.13
CA ASP A 113 -42.49 -7.25 4.40
C ASP A 113 -44.01 -7.17 4.61
N VAL A 114 -44.43 -6.90 5.85
CA VAL A 114 -45.85 -6.87 6.22
C VAL A 114 -46.63 -5.75 5.55
N MET A 115 -45.94 -4.71 5.06
CA MET A 115 -46.57 -3.60 4.34
C MET A 115 -46.92 -3.98 2.90
N GLN A 116 -46.18 -4.92 2.31
CA GLN A 116 -46.39 -5.40 0.94
C GLN A 116 -47.26 -6.66 0.93
N GLU A 117 -47.19 -7.47 1.99
CA GLU A 117 -47.80 -8.80 2.08
C GLU A 117 -48.81 -8.87 3.26
N GLU A 118 -49.82 -7.99 3.22
CA GLU A 118 -50.83 -7.86 4.28
C GLU A 118 -51.60 -9.18 4.51
N ASP A 119 -51.92 -9.91 3.44
CA ASP A 119 -52.61 -11.21 3.51
C ASP A 119 -51.82 -12.24 4.31
N LEU A 120 -50.51 -12.35 4.07
CA LEU A 120 -49.63 -13.26 4.83
C LEU A 120 -49.54 -12.83 6.29
N SER A 121 -49.45 -11.53 6.52
CA SER A 121 -49.37 -10.96 7.87
C SER A 121 -50.63 -11.25 8.68
N ASN A 122 -51.81 -11.10 8.06
CA ASN A 122 -53.08 -11.44 8.67
C ASN A 122 -53.23 -12.96 8.89
N GLN A 123 -52.84 -13.77 7.91
CA GLN A 123 -52.91 -15.24 7.99
C GLN A 123 -52.10 -15.78 9.18
N TYR A 124 -50.90 -15.24 9.42
CA TYR A 124 -50.00 -15.71 10.47
C TYR A 124 -50.01 -14.83 11.74
N GLY A 125 -50.88 -13.82 11.81
CA GLY A 125 -51.04 -12.98 13.00
C GLY A 125 -49.84 -12.06 13.29
N ALA A 126 -49.13 -11.60 12.26
CA ALA A 126 -47.92 -10.77 12.35
C ALA A 126 -48.20 -9.27 12.54
N GLN A 127 -49.03 -8.95 13.53
CA GLN A 127 -49.40 -7.56 13.85
C GLN A 127 -48.36 -6.84 14.72
N MET A 128 -47.49 -7.57 15.42
CA MET A 128 -46.41 -7.03 16.25
C MET A 128 -45.05 -7.39 15.64
N ILE A 129 -44.36 -6.41 15.06
CA ILE A 129 -43.12 -6.62 14.30
C ILE A 129 -41.85 -6.09 15.03
N PRO A 130 -40.67 -6.69 14.83
CA PRO A 130 -40.47 -7.91 14.02
C PRO A 130 -41.06 -9.12 14.73
N GLN A 131 -41.66 -10.05 13.98
CA GLN A 131 -42.12 -11.34 14.49
C GLN A 131 -41.34 -12.45 13.80
N LEU A 132 -40.66 -13.29 14.59
CA LEU A 132 -39.94 -14.46 14.09
C LEU A 132 -40.85 -15.68 14.22
N MET A 133 -41.09 -16.38 13.12
CA MET A 133 -41.97 -17.55 13.08
C MET A 133 -41.23 -18.75 12.52
N ILE A 134 -41.42 -19.92 13.12
CA ILE A 134 -40.74 -21.15 12.75
C ILE A 134 -41.73 -22.07 12.04
N PHE A 135 -41.32 -22.56 10.88
CA PHE A 135 -42.05 -23.55 10.11
C PHE A 135 -41.24 -24.85 10.08
N GLN A 136 -41.88 -25.93 10.51
CA GLN A 136 -41.31 -27.28 10.53
C GLN A 136 -42.23 -28.23 9.79
N LYS A 137 -41.67 -29.06 8.92
CA LYS A 137 -42.45 -30.02 8.15
C LYS A 137 -43.24 -30.96 9.08
N GLY A 138 -44.56 -31.00 8.88
CA GLY A 138 -45.47 -31.81 9.68
C GLY A 138 -45.82 -31.26 11.06
N LYS A 139 -45.47 -30.00 11.36
CA LYS A 139 -45.90 -29.30 12.58
C LYS A 139 -46.56 -27.98 12.24
N GLU A 140 -47.46 -27.53 13.11
CA GLU A 140 -48.02 -26.19 13.02
C GLU A 140 -46.93 -25.12 13.22
N PRO A 141 -46.97 -24.00 12.48
CA PRO A 141 -46.03 -22.92 12.68
C PRO A 141 -46.25 -22.25 14.04
N TYR A 142 -45.17 -21.76 14.65
CA TYR A 142 -45.23 -21.11 15.95
C TYR A 142 -44.25 -19.93 16.04
N VAL A 143 -44.55 -19.00 16.93
CA VAL A 143 -43.73 -17.80 17.18
C VAL A 143 -42.49 -18.19 17.98
N TYR A 144 -41.34 -17.67 17.56
CA TYR A 144 -40.10 -17.74 18.33
C TYR A 144 -40.12 -16.68 19.43
N GLU A 145 -40.14 -17.13 20.69
CA GLU A 145 -40.29 -16.28 21.88
C GLU A 145 -38.98 -16.02 22.65
N GLU A 146 -37.87 -16.66 22.25
CA GLU A 146 -36.58 -16.47 22.90
C GLU A 146 -35.90 -15.15 22.49
N ALA A 147 -34.72 -14.87 23.06
CA ALA A 147 -33.98 -13.64 22.81
C ALA A 147 -33.64 -13.48 21.32
N ARG A 148 -33.74 -12.24 20.81
CA ARG A 148 -33.41 -11.91 19.41
C ARG A 148 -31.93 -11.60 19.22
N THR A 149 -31.09 -12.47 19.76
CA THR A 149 -29.63 -12.40 19.63
C THR A 149 -29.15 -13.46 18.64
N LEU A 150 -27.99 -13.23 18.02
CA LEU A 150 -27.38 -14.17 17.08
C LEU A 150 -27.24 -15.56 17.68
N LYS A 151 -26.72 -15.62 18.92
CA LYS A 151 -26.56 -16.87 19.69
C LYS A 151 -27.88 -17.61 19.84
N ALA A 152 -28.91 -16.95 20.37
CA ALA A 152 -30.18 -17.61 20.68
C ALA A 152 -30.87 -18.13 19.40
N ILE A 153 -30.91 -17.32 18.33
CA ILE A 153 -31.51 -17.71 17.04
C ILE A 153 -30.78 -18.94 16.46
N VAL A 154 -29.46 -18.89 16.38
CA VAL A 154 -28.66 -19.99 15.80
C VAL A 154 -28.80 -21.25 16.64
N GLN A 155 -28.67 -21.17 17.97
CA GLN A 155 -28.75 -22.33 18.85
C GLN A 155 -30.13 -22.99 18.79
N HIS A 156 -31.20 -22.18 18.81
CA HIS A 156 -32.56 -22.68 18.71
C HIS A 156 -32.78 -23.41 17.37
N MET A 157 -32.44 -22.78 16.25
CA MET A 157 -32.60 -23.37 14.92
C MET A 157 -31.74 -24.62 14.71
N ARG A 158 -30.53 -24.68 15.28
CA ARG A 158 -29.70 -25.90 15.27
C ARG A 158 -30.31 -27.05 16.05
N LYS A 159 -30.82 -26.78 17.25
CA LYS A 159 -31.50 -27.79 18.09
C LYS A 159 -32.74 -28.36 17.41
N LEU A 160 -33.45 -27.53 16.63
CA LEU A 160 -34.59 -28.00 15.84
C LEU A 160 -34.17 -28.85 14.65
N ARG A 161 -33.04 -28.53 14.02
CA ARG A 161 -32.48 -29.29 12.89
C ARG A 161 -31.92 -30.64 13.34
N ASP A 162 -31.27 -30.68 14.47
CA ASP A 162 -30.68 -31.87 15.09
C ASP A 162 -31.01 -31.87 16.59
N PRO A 163 -32.04 -32.60 17.04
CA PRO A 163 -32.43 -32.64 18.46
C PRO A 163 -31.35 -33.19 19.41
N ASN A 164 -30.39 -33.96 18.88
CA ASN A 164 -29.24 -34.46 19.64
C ASN A 164 -28.08 -33.48 19.66
N TRP A 165 -28.19 -32.38 18.92
CA TRP A 165 -27.22 -31.31 18.97
C TRP A 165 -27.26 -30.63 20.34
N ASN A 166 -26.13 -30.69 21.04
CA ASN A 166 -25.88 -29.89 22.21
C ASN A 166 -25.03 -28.67 21.77
N PRO A 167 -25.27 -27.45 22.29
CA PRO A 167 -24.32 -26.38 22.11
C PRO A 167 -22.95 -26.88 22.56
N PRO A 168 -21.87 -26.52 21.84
CA PRO A 168 -20.55 -26.86 22.32
C PRO A 168 -20.43 -26.38 23.77
N PRO A 169 -19.84 -27.18 24.68
CA PRO A 169 -19.54 -26.70 26.04
C PRO A 169 -18.77 -25.39 25.91
N ASN A 170 -18.92 -24.44 26.85
CA ASN A 170 -18.16 -23.17 26.87
C ASN A 170 -16.70 -23.46 26.47
N ALA A 171 -16.41 -23.24 25.20
CA ALA A 171 -15.15 -23.64 24.59
C ALA A 171 -14.15 -22.51 24.80
N VAL A 172 -14.68 -21.30 24.96
CA VAL A 172 -13.96 -20.15 25.47
C VAL A 172 -13.80 -20.26 26.97
N HIS A 173 -12.56 -20.25 27.43
CA HIS A 173 -12.24 -20.17 28.85
C HIS A 173 -12.47 -18.74 29.38
N GLU A 174 -13.19 -18.60 30.49
CA GLU A 174 -13.22 -17.34 31.24
C GLU A 174 -12.06 -17.31 32.22
N ILE A 175 -11.15 -16.34 32.05
CA ILE A 175 -9.98 -16.17 32.91
C ILE A 175 -10.05 -14.85 33.67
N THR A 176 -9.32 -14.81 34.77
CA THR A 176 -9.20 -13.63 35.64
C THR A 176 -7.78 -13.06 35.57
N PRO A 177 -7.55 -11.81 36.00
CA PRO A 177 -6.20 -11.26 36.09
C PRO A 177 -5.25 -12.14 36.91
N GLU A 178 -5.75 -12.80 37.95
CA GLU A 178 -4.99 -13.66 38.85
C GLU A 178 -4.58 -14.97 38.19
N THR A 179 -5.42 -15.52 37.32
CA THR A 179 -5.17 -16.79 36.62
C THR A 179 -4.52 -16.61 35.25
N PHE A 180 -4.29 -15.37 34.81
CA PHE A 180 -3.83 -15.06 33.45
C PHE A 180 -2.47 -15.71 33.15
N ASP A 181 -1.46 -15.48 34.00
CA ASP A 181 -0.09 -15.91 33.70
C ASP A 181 0.03 -17.45 33.65
N ASP A 182 -0.67 -18.14 34.56
CA ASP A 182 -0.69 -19.60 34.59
C ASP A 182 -1.43 -20.16 33.37
N PHE A 183 -2.55 -19.54 32.99
CA PHE A 183 -3.34 -19.96 31.83
C PHE A 183 -2.57 -19.80 30.52
N ILE A 184 -1.92 -18.66 30.28
CA ILE A 184 -1.15 -18.43 29.06
C ILE A 184 0.04 -19.40 28.96
N LYS A 185 0.66 -19.79 30.08
CA LYS A 185 1.76 -20.77 30.10
C LYS A 185 1.30 -22.20 29.92
N GLN A 186 0.03 -22.50 30.24
CA GLN A 186 -0.52 -23.85 30.16
C GLN A 186 -0.70 -24.32 28.71
N TYR A 187 -0.92 -23.41 27.78
CA TYR A 187 -1.30 -23.72 26.41
C TYR A 187 -0.32 -23.09 25.39
N THR A 188 0.01 -23.84 24.35
CA THR A 188 0.97 -23.40 23.32
C THR A 188 0.42 -22.27 22.45
N TRP A 189 -0.87 -22.31 22.12
CA TRP A 189 -1.56 -21.28 21.34
C TRP A 189 -2.80 -20.81 22.08
N VAL A 190 -2.83 -19.53 22.44
CA VAL A 190 -3.99 -18.90 23.07
C VAL A 190 -4.43 -17.68 22.29
N LEU A 191 -5.67 -17.65 21.81
CA LEU A 191 -6.32 -16.43 21.36
C LEU A 191 -7.15 -15.86 22.50
N LEU A 192 -6.72 -14.73 23.04
CA LEU A 192 -7.35 -14.06 24.17
C LEU A 192 -8.16 -12.84 23.72
N ALA A 193 -9.45 -12.83 24.04
CA ALA A 193 -10.31 -11.67 23.88
C ALA A 193 -10.40 -10.86 25.19
N PHE A 194 -10.01 -9.59 25.14
CA PHE A 194 -10.35 -8.62 26.16
C PHE A 194 -11.73 -8.04 25.86
N VAL A 195 -12.68 -8.25 26.77
CA VAL A 195 -14.10 -7.90 26.58
C VAL A 195 -14.62 -7.01 27.70
N SER A 196 -15.77 -6.38 27.48
CA SER A 196 -16.53 -5.68 28.52
C SER A 196 -17.98 -6.16 28.55
N PRO A 197 -18.55 -6.51 29.72
CA PRO A 197 -19.93 -7.01 29.83
C PRO A 197 -20.98 -6.01 29.30
N THR A 198 -20.70 -4.71 29.41
CA THR A 198 -21.62 -3.64 29.03
C THR A 198 -21.42 -3.16 27.59
N CYS A 199 -20.56 -3.82 26.80
CA CYS A 199 -20.24 -3.42 25.43
C CYS A 199 -20.98 -4.27 24.40
N GLN A 200 -21.79 -3.65 23.55
CA GLN A 200 -22.54 -4.34 22.48
C GLN A 200 -21.62 -5.10 21.52
N PHE A 201 -20.49 -4.52 21.11
CA PHE A 201 -19.54 -5.20 20.23
C PHE A 201 -18.90 -6.44 20.87
N SER A 202 -18.71 -6.42 22.20
CA SER A 202 -18.22 -7.60 22.93
C SER A 202 -19.28 -8.71 22.95
N GLN A 203 -20.55 -8.34 23.10
CA GLN A 203 -21.68 -9.28 23.03
C GLN A 203 -21.88 -9.86 21.62
N LEU A 204 -21.58 -9.09 20.57
CA LEU A 204 -21.59 -9.57 19.18
C LEU A 204 -20.44 -10.54 18.88
N LEU A 205 -19.26 -10.34 19.47
CA LEU A 205 -18.12 -11.25 19.30
C LEU A 205 -18.36 -12.60 19.99
N GLU A 206 -19.04 -12.62 21.14
CA GLU A 206 -19.20 -13.83 21.96
C GLU A 206 -19.69 -15.08 21.21
N PRO A 207 -20.77 -15.07 20.41
CA PRO A 207 -21.19 -16.24 19.64
C PRO A 207 -20.19 -16.67 18.56
N GLU A 208 -19.46 -15.73 17.98
CA GLU A 208 -18.42 -15.99 16.98
C GLU A 208 -17.22 -16.68 17.61
N PHE A 209 -16.79 -16.14 18.74
CA PHE A 209 -15.66 -16.61 19.51
C PHE A 209 -15.90 -18.01 20.09
N GLU A 210 -17.11 -18.31 20.58
CA GLU A 210 -17.47 -19.66 21.06
C GLU A 210 -17.46 -20.73 19.96
N SER A 211 -17.98 -20.40 18.76
CA SER A 211 -17.95 -21.32 17.63
C SER A 211 -16.52 -21.58 17.16
N ALA A 212 -15.73 -20.51 17.02
CA ALA A 212 -14.32 -20.62 16.65
C ALA A 212 -13.53 -21.45 17.68
N ALA A 213 -13.78 -21.24 18.98
CA ALA A 213 -13.13 -21.98 20.06
C ALA A 213 -13.45 -23.48 20.02
N SER A 214 -14.68 -23.81 19.64
CA SER A 214 -15.13 -25.19 19.52
C SER A 214 -14.43 -25.92 18.37
N GLU A 215 -14.23 -25.23 17.25
CA GLU A 215 -13.58 -25.77 16.06
C GLU A 215 -12.05 -25.86 16.22
N LEU A 216 -11.43 -24.80 16.73
CA LEU A 216 -9.97 -24.71 16.91
C LEU A 216 -9.40 -25.62 18.00
N LYS A 217 -10.27 -26.25 18.80
CA LYS A 217 -9.87 -27.23 19.82
C LYS A 217 -9.14 -28.44 19.20
N GLU A 218 -9.52 -28.85 17.99
CA GLU A 218 -8.85 -29.93 17.26
C GLU A 218 -7.45 -29.55 16.81
N ASP A 219 -7.21 -28.25 16.63
CA ASP A 219 -5.93 -27.68 16.21
C ASP A 219 -5.00 -27.32 17.41
N ASN A 220 -5.37 -27.73 18.63
CA ASN A 220 -4.68 -27.37 19.88
C ASN A 220 -4.58 -25.85 20.15
N VAL A 221 -5.53 -25.08 19.63
CA VAL A 221 -5.65 -23.65 19.95
C VAL A 221 -6.75 -23.44 20.97
N VAL A 222 -6.41 -22.71 22.04
CA VAL A 222 -7.35 -22.39 23.11
C VAL A 222 -7.80 -20.94 22.98
N LEU A 223 -9.11 -20.73 23.05
CA LEU A 223 -9.67 -19.39 23.10
C LEU A 223 -10.06 -19.06 24.55
N ALA A 224 -9.78 -17.84 24.97
CA ALA A 224 -10.12 -17.36 26.30
C ALA A 224 -10.65 -15.92 26.24
N LYS A 225 -11.46 -15.54 27.22
CA LYS A 225 -11.92 -14.17 27.41
C LYS A 225 -11.61 -13.68 28.82
N ILE A 226 -11.27 -12.39 28.92
CA ILE A 226 -11.02 -11.70 30.17
C ILE A 226 -11.79 -10.38 30.21
N ASP A 227 -12.39 -10.07 31.36
CA ASP A 227 -13.06 -8.78 31.59
C ASP A 227 -12.01 -7.68 31.71
N GLY A 228 -11.82 -6.93 30.62
CA GLY A 228 -10.85 -5.86 30.52
C GLY A 228 -11.10 -4.69 31.48
N THR A 229 -12.35 -4.52 31.94
CA THR A 229 -12.71 -3.48 32.93
C THR A 229 -12.17 -3.81 34.32
N LYS A 230 -12.00 -5.09 34.62
CA LYS A 230 -11.38 -5.59 35.87
C LYS A 230 -9.88 -5.84 35.69
N ALA A 231 -9.44 -6.21 34.49
CA ALA A 231 -8.06 -6.53 34.14
C ALA A 231 -7.24 -5.30 33.69
N ARG A 232 -7.40 -4.15 34.35
CA ARG A 232 -6.89 -2.87 33.83
C ARG A 232 -5.37 -2.85 33.62
N ARG A 233 -4.60 -3.44 34.53
CA ARG A 233 -3.13 -3.55 34.38
C ARG A 233 -2.71 -4.40 33.17
N LEU A 234 -3.44 -5.47 32.89
CA LEU A 234 -3.18 -6.31 31.71
C LEU A 234 -3.60 -5.58 30.43
N ALA A 235 -4.74 -4.89 30.46
CA ALA A 235 -5.18 -4.05 29.35
C ALA A 235 -4.15 -2.98 29.01
N ASP A 236 -3.61 -2.27 30.01
CA ASP A 236 -2.55 -1.27 29.82
C ASP A 236 -1.26 -1.92 29.28
N LYS A 237 -0.84 -3.05 29.87
CA LYS A 237 0.36 -3.81 29.46
C LYS A 237 0.32 -4.22 27.98
N TYR A 238 -0.85 -4.61 27.48
CA TYR A 238 -1.03 -5.07 26.10
C TYR A 238 -1.64 -4.01 25.19
N THR A 239 -1.65 -2.74 25.62
CA THR A 239 -2.11 -1.57 24.85
C THR A 239 -3.55 -1.73 24.33
N ILE A 240 -4.45 -2.20 25.18
CA ILE A 240 -5.86 -2.39 24.82
C ILE A 240 -6.62 -1.07 24.99
N GLN A 241 -7.02 -0.48 23.87
CA GLN A 241 -7.67 0.85 23.82
C GLN A 241 -9.21 0.78 23.71
N GLY A 242 -9.77 -0.39 23.42
CA GLY A 242 -11.21 -0.58 23.23
C GLY A 242 -11.63 -2.04 23.32
N TRP A 243 -12.95 -2.28 23.38
CA TRP A 243 -13.52 -3.61 23.54
C TRP A 243 -14.48 -3.94 22.38
N PRO A 244 -14.46 -5.17 21.85
CA PRO A 244 -13.49 -6.21 22.16
C PRO A 244 -12.15 -5.95 21.46
N SER A 245 -11.06 -6.41 22.08
CA SER A 245 -9.73 -6.47 21.46
C SER A 245 -9.14 -7.85 21.65
N LEU A 246 -8.50 -8.39 20.61
CA LEU A 246 -7.97 -9.75 20.62
C LEU A 246 -6.45 -9.74 20.56
N LYS A 247 -5.82 -10.72 21.21
CA LYS A 247 -4.36 -10.93 21.21
C LYS A 247 -4.07 -12.43 21.09
N VAL A 248 -3.08 -12.77 20.29
CA VAL A 248 -2.57 -14.14 20.19
C VAL A 248 -1.35 -14.27 21.09
N PHE A 249 -1.31 -15.34 21.88
CA PHE A 249 -0.18 -15.72 22.71
C PHE A 249 0.36 -17.06 22.22
N HIS A 250 1.67 -17.10 22.00
CA HIS A 250 2.37 -18.31 21.58
C HIS A 250 3.74 -18.35 22.27
N GLU A 251 3.96 -19.34 23.14
CA GLU A 251 5.25 -19.57 23.82
C GLU A 251 5.89 -18.34 24.49
N GLY A 252 5.06 -17.45 25.04
CA GLY A 252 5.49 -16.22 25.71
C GLY A 252 5.60 -15.00 24.79
N GLU A 253 5.48 -15.17 23.49
CA GLU A 253 5.30 -14.08 22.53
C GLU A 253 3.84 -13.63 22.48
N VAL A 254 3.63 -12.34 22.18
CA VAL A 254 2.31 -11.74 22.07
C VAL A 254 2.20 -11.04 20.73
N ILE A 255 1.18 -11.43 19.96
CA ILE A 255 0.92 -10.96 18.61
C ILE A 255 -0.45 -10.26 18.59
N ASN A 256 -0.55 -9.15 17.85
CA ASN A 256 -1.83 -8.49 17.62
C ASN A 256 -2.70 -9.36 16.73
N TYR A 257 -3.96 -9.56 17.12
CA TYR A 257 -4.92 -10.21 16.26
C TYR A 257 -5.54 -9.17 15.31
N ASP A 258 -5.20 -9.29 14.03
CA ASP A 258 -5.68 -8.39 12.97
C ASP A 258 -6.64 -9.12 11.99
N GLY A 259 -7.11 -10.31 12.36
CA GLY A 259 -8.02 -11.12 11.55
C GLY A 259 -9.50 -10.68 11.65
N PRO A 260 -10.40 -11.25 10.82
CA PRO A 260 -11.84 -11.02 10.92
C PRO A 260 -12.40 -11.53 12.26
N ARG A 261 -13.58 -11.05 12.67
CA ARG A 261 -14.15 -11.35 14.00
C ARG A 261 -15.35 -12.30 13.97
N ASP A 262 -15.74 -12.77 12.79
CA ASP A 262 -16.64 -13.90 12.60
C ASP A 262 -15.90 -15.24 12.80
N ASP A 263 -16.64 -16.30 13.10
CA ASP A 263 -16.07 -17.62 13.44
C ASP A 263 -15.14 -18.17 12.36
N THR A 264 -15.56 -18.05 11.10
CA THR A 264 -14.86 -18.59 9.94
C THR A 264 -13.54 -17.84 9.75
N GLY A 265 -13.55 -16.52 9.87
CA GLY A 265 -12.35 -15.70 9.82
C GLY A 265 -11.38 -15.96 10.97
N ILE A 266 -11.89 -16.14 12.20
CA ILE A 266 -11.06 -16.48 13.37
C ILE A 266 -10.39 -17.84 13.20
N VAL A 267 -11.16 -18.86 12.81
CA VAL A 267 -10.64 -20.21 12.58
C VAL A 267 -9.56 -20.21 11.51
N LYS A 268 -9.83 -19.58 10.35
CA LYS A 268 -8.87 -19.49 9.25
C LYS A 268 -7.58 -18.82 9.72
N TYR A 269 -7.69 -17.64 10.34
CA TYR A 269 -6.55 -16.87 10.82
C TYR A 269 -5.67 -17.68 11.79
N MET A 270 -6.29 -18.32 12.78
CA MET A 270 -5.54 -19.11 13.77
C MET A 270 -4.90 -20.36 13.15
N ARG A 271 -5.59 -21.07 12.26
CA ARG A 271 -4.99 -22.22 11.55
C ARG A 271 -3.81 -21.82 10.68
N ASP A 272 -3.93 -20.68 10.01
CA ASP A 272 -2.82 -20.14 9.22
C ASP A 272 -1.64 -19.79 10.13
N MET A 273 -1.87 -19.25 11.34
CA MET A 273 -0.80 -19.05 12.33
C MET A 273 -0.16 -20.36 12.82
N ILE A 274 -0.95 -21.42 13.07
CA ILE A 274 -0.45 -22.73 13.54
C ILE A 274 0.42 -23.41 12.49
N LYS A 275 0.06 -23.30 11.21
CA LYS A 275 0.83 -23.91 10.10
C LYS A 275 2.24 -23.35 9.99
N PHE A 276 2.53 -22.22 10.62
CA PHE A 276 3.83 -21.57 10.61
C PHE A 276 4.32 -21.26 12.05
N PRO A 277 4.58 -22.27 12.92
CA PRO A 277 5.12 -22.01 14.24
C PRO A 277 6.55 -21.45 14.10
N SER A 278 6.88 -20.45 14.92
CA SER A 278 8.15 -19.73 14.93
C SER A 278 9.35 -20.51 15.48
N GLN A 279 9.31 -21.85 15.49
CA GLN A 279 10.45 -22.69 15.94
C GLN A 279 10.81 -23.81 14.95
N GLU A 280 11.67 -23.47 13.98
CA GLU A 280 12.99 -24.08 13.73
C GLU A 280 13.63 -23.33 12.53
N LEU A 281 13.98 -22.05 12.74
CA LEU A 281 14.63 -21.21 11.72
C LEU A 281 16.14 -21.03 11.97
N ASP A 282 16.69 -21.76 12.95
CA ASP A 282 18.13 -21.78 13.27
C ASP A 282 18.93 -22.75 12.37
N SER A 283 18.25 -23.60 11.58
CA SER A 283 18.90 -24.58 10.70
C SER A 283 18.48 -24.49 9.24
N LEU A 284 17.93 -23.37 8.77
CA LEU A 284 17.62 -23.17 7.35
C LEU A 284 18.88 -22.75 6.56
N LYS A 285 19.83 -23.69 6.50
CA LYS A 285 20.60 -23.86 5.26
C LYS A 285 19.66 -24.49 4.23
N VAL A 286 19.94 -24.22 2.95
CA VAL A 286 19.60 -25.06 1.79
C VAL A 286 18.44 -24.56 0.89
N ARG A 287 18.87 -23.97 -0.23
CA ARG A 287 18.54 -24.33 -1.62
C ARG A 287 17.67 -25.59 -1.77
N ASP A 288 16.37 -25.48 -1.98
CA ASP A 288 15.69 -26.50 -2.78
C ASP A 288 14.39 -26.04 -3.42
N SER A 289 14.17 -26.62 -4.59
CA SER A 289 13.28 -26.29 -5.69
C SER A 289 11.79 -26.61 -5.46
N GLN A 290 11.34 -26.61 -4.20
CA GLN A 290 9.95 -26.94 -3.82
C GLN A 290 9.47 -26.11 -2.63
N ARG A 291 9.46 -24.77 -2.74
CA ARG A 291 8.87 -23.95 -1.67
C ARG A 291 7.49 -23.44 -2.04
N ASP A 292 6.59 -23.54 -1.07
CA ASP A 292 5.33 -22.81 -1.03
C ASP A 292 5.64 -21.31 -0.95
N ALA A 293 5.47 -20.66 -2.09
CA ALA A 293 5.15 -19.26 -2.27
C ALA A 293 4.80 -18.44 -1.02
N CYS A 294 3.72 -18.87 -0.35
CA CYS A 294 3.15 -18.16 0.79
C CYS A 294 4.12 -18.10 2.00
N THR A 295 5.01 -19.08 2.13
CA THR A 295 6.02 -19.13 3.21
C THR A 295 7.11 -18.06 3.03
N VAL A 296 7.54 -17.83 1.78
CA VAL A 296 8.60 -16.83 1.49
C VAL A 296 8.08 -15.42 1.78
N ILE A 297 6.85 -15.12 1.36
CA ILE A 297 6.23 -13.81 1.59
C ILE A 297 6.02 -13.53 3.07
N GLN A 298 5.56 -14.52 3.85
CA GLN A 298 5.38 -14.33 5.29
C GLN A 298 6.72 -14.17 6.03
N TYR A 299 7.74 -14.95 5.64
CA TYR A 299 9.10 -14.79 6.17
C TYR A 299 9.62 -13.37 5.93
N VAL A 300 9.52 -12.89 4.70
CA VAL A 300 9.94 -11.56 4.29
C VAL A 300 9.17 -10.47 5.02
N ARG A 301 7.83 -10.59 5.10
CA ARG A 301 6.96 -9.66 5.82
C ARG A 301 7.32 -9.57 7.29
N GLN A 302 7.61 -10.70 7.93
CA GLN A 302 8.04 -10.72 9.33
C GLN A 302 9.36 -9.98 9.52
N LYS A 303 10.38 -10.22 8.66
CA LYS A 303 11.67 -9.53 8.77
C LYS A 303 11.53 -8.02 8.59
N LEU A 304 10.68 -7.59 7.66
CA LEU A 304 10.32 -6.19 7.44
C LEU A 304 9.61 -5.55 8.63
N LEU A 305 8.58 -6.21 9.18
CA LEU A 305 7.83 -5.71 10.33
C LEU A 305 8.74 -5.52 11.54
N ASP A 306 9.71 -6.42 11.74
CA ASP A 306 10.68 -6.28 12.83
C ASP A 306 11.58 -5.05 12.68
N VAL A 307 11.88 -4.62 11.46
CA VAL A 307 12.62 -3.37 11.20
C VAL A 307 11.71 -2.16 11.27
N ALA A 308 10.48 -2.25 10.75
CA ALA A 308 9.52 -1.14 10.74
C ALA A 308 9.19 -0.64 12.16
N LYS A 309 9.20 -1.54 13.16
CA LYS A 309 9.05 -1.20 14.59
C LYS A 309 10.03 -0.13 15.06
N ASP A 310 11.26 -0.11 14.55
CA ASP A 310 12.31 0.83 14.94
C ASP A 310 12.01 2.28 14.49
N TYR A 311 11.10 2.44 13.52
CA TYR A 311 10.75 3.72 12.91
C TYR A 311 9.35 4.22 13.29
N LEU A 312 8.60 3.46 14.09
CA LEU A 312 7.26 3.84 14.57
C LEU A 312 7.29 5.17 15.34
N GLY A 313 6.55 6.16 14.85
CA GLY A 313 6.46 7.51 15.45
C GLY A 313 7.44 8.54 14.88
N SER A 314 8.40 8.11 14.06
CA SER A 314 9.15 8.99 13.17
C SER A 314 8.56 8.82 11.76
N ASN A 315 7.97 9.86 11.15
CA ASN A 315 7.50 9.79 9.74
C ASN A 315 8.70 9.76 8.76
N SER A 316 9.75 9.00 9.09
CA SER A 316 11.03 9.01 8.42
C SER A 316 11.09 7.94 7.34
N ILE A 317 10.49 6.76 7.51
CA ILE A 317 10.51 5.68 6.49
C ILE A 317 9.14 4.99 6.40
N ILE A 318 8.61 4.88 5.19
CA ILE A 318 7.44 4.10 4.80
C ILE A 318 7.92 2.75 4.29
N PHE A 319 7.32 1.67 4.75
CA PHE A 319 7.65 0.31 4.34
C PHE A 319 6.51 -0.25 3.49
N ALA A 320 6.83 -0.82 2.32
CA ALA A 320 5.87 -1.44 1.41
C ALA A 320 6.39 -2.79 0.89
N VAL A 321 5.48 -3.74 0.68
CA VAL A 321 5.74 -5.03 0.05
C VAL A 321 4.84 -5.13 -1.17
N SER A 322 5.40 -5.51 -2.31
CA SER A 322 4.62 -5.66 -3.53
C SER A 322 5.12 -6.80 -4.43
N HIS A 323 4.32 -7.13 -5.44
CA HIS A 323 4.64 -8.09 -6.47
C HIS A 323 5.63 -7.52 -7.48
N GLU A 324 6.66 -8.28 -7.81
CA GLU A 324 7.62 -7.92 -8.88
C GLU A 324 6.92 -7.68 -10.23
N ALA A 325 5.92 -8.50 -10.58
CA ALA A 325 5.17 -8.36 -11.82
C ALA A 325 4.38 -7.03 -11.93
N GLU A 326 3.88 -6.51 -10.81
CA GLU A 326 3.15 -5.24 -10.77
C GLU A 326 4.08 -4.02 -10.81
N TYR A 327 5.37 -4.20 -10.46
CA TYR A 327 6.36 -3.13 -10.28
C TYR A 327 7.64 -3.40 -11.09
N GLN A 328 7.49 -4.00 -12.28
CA GLN A 328 8.61 -4.35 -13.15
C GLN A 328 9.43 -3.12 -13.58
N ASP A 329 8.77 -1.97 -13.76
CA ASP A 329 9.46 -0.74 -14.14
C ASP A 329 10.29 -0.18 -12.99
N GLU A 330 9.82 -0.29 -11.74
CA GLU A 330 10.58 0.04 -10.54
C GLU A 330 11.79 -0.88 -10.36
N LEU A 331 11.66 -2.18 -10.66
CA LEU A 331 12.78 -3.12 -10.63
C LEU A 331 13.85 -2.79 -11.67
N LYS A 332 13.43 -2.47 -12.90
CA LYS A 332 14.35 -1.97 -13.94
C LYS A 332 15.05 -0.69 -13.49
N LEU A 333 14.32 0.22 -12.83
CA LEU A 333 14.91 1.45 -12.28
C LEU A 333 15.93 1.17 -11.17
N LEU A 334 15.77 0.08 -10.42
CA LEU A 334 16.72 -0.42 -9.42
C LEU A 334 17.83 -1.31 -10.03
N GLY A 335 17.73 -1.69 -11.29
CA GLY A 335 18.64 -2.65 -11.94
C GLY A 335 18.54 -4.05 -11.32
N LEU A 336 17.35 -4.43 -10.84
CA LEU A 336 17.07 -5.72 -10.20
C LEU A 336 16.21 -6.65 -11.07
N ASP A 337 15.83 -6.21 -12.26
CA ASP A 337 14.98 -6.94 -13.21
C ASP A 337 15.60 -8.26 -13.70
N ASP A 338 16.92 -8.34 -13.76
CA ASP A 338 17.67 -9.56 -14.09
C ASP A 338 18.37 -10.19 -12.87
N SER A 339 18.01 -9.78 -11.64
CA SER A 339 18.67 -10.27 -10.41
C SER A 339 18.57 -11.79 -10.25
N GLY A 340 17.45 -12.37 -10.65
CA GLY A 340 17.13 -13.78 -10.44
C GLY A 340 16.91 -14.14 -8.96
N GLU A 341 16.85 -13.14 -8.08
CA GLU A 341 16.64 -13.31 -6.64
C GLU A 341 15.15 -13.44 -6.31
N ASP A 342 14.83 -14.24 -5.30
CA ASP A 342 13.45 -14.46 -4.88
C ASP A 342 12.85 -13.20 -4.21
N VAL A 343 13.72 -12.32 -3.67
CA VAL A 343 13.34 -11.12 -2.93
C VAL A 343 14.30 -9.98 -3.26
N ASN A 344 13.75 -8.92 -3.82
CA ASN A 344 14.44 -7.70 -4.21
C ASN A 344 14.07 -6.54 -3.28
N ILE A 345 15.05 -5.74 -2.84
CA ILE A 345 14.82 -4.64 -1.90
C ILE A 345 15.38 -3.34 -2.46
N GLY A 346 14.50 -2.33 -2.58
CA GLY A 346 14.86 -0.97 -2.95
C GLY A 346 14.49 0.05 -1.89
N LEU A 347 15.31 1.09 -1.76
CA LEU A 347 15.06 2.25 -0.93
C LEU A 347 15.03 3.51 -1.78
N TRP A 348 13.90 4.20 -1.80
CA TRP A 348 13.73 5.52 -2.39
C TRP A 348 13.79 6.59 -1.30
N VAL A 349 14.77 7.47 -1.42
CA VAL A 349 14.88 8.68 -0.60
C VAL A 349 14.03 9.81 -1.19
N ASN A 350 14.02 9.90 -2.52
CA ASN A 350 13.16 10.76 -3.34
C ASN A 350 13.20 10.24 -4.79
N ASP A 351 12.46 10.87 -5.69
CA ASP A 351 12.36 10.49 -7.12
C ASP A 351 13.72 10.27 -7.81
N ASN A 352 14.76 11.00 -7.37
CA ASN A 352 16.08 10.98 -7.98
C ASN A 352 17.11 10.17 -7.18
N VAL A 353 16.83 9.79 -5.94
CA VAL A 353 17.81 9.11 -5.05
C VAL A 353 17.25 7.79 -4.59
N ARG A 354 17.84 6.71 -5.10
CA ARG A 354 17.45 5.34 -4.78
C ARG A 354 18.65 4.42 -4.59
N PHE A 355 18.46 3.38 -3.80
CA PHE A 355 19.45 2.35 -3.48
C PHE A 355 18.82 0.97 -3.66
N ALA A 356 19.58 0.01 -4.16
CA ALA A 356 19.21 -1.40 -4.18
C ALA A 356 20.06 -2.14 -3.15
N MET A 357 19.44 -3.07 -2.43
CA MET A 357 20.17 -3.97 -1.54
C MET A 357 20.88 -5.04 -2.38
N GLU A 358 22.14 -5.32 -2.07
CA GLU A 358 22.86 -6.43 -2.70
C GLU A 358 22.22 -7.77 -2.29
N PRO A 359 22.21 -8.78 -3.19
CA PRO A 359 21.74 -10.12 -2.87
C PRO A 359 22.44 -10.69 -1.63
N VAL A 360 21.66 -11.32 -0.75
CA VAL A 360 22.17 -11.98 0.46
C VAL A 360 21.67 -13.41 0.50
N GLU A 361 22.53 -14.34 0.94
CA GLU A 361 22.16 -15.77 1.04
C GLU A 361 20.94 -16.01 1.95
N VAL A 362 20.78 -15.17 2.99
CA VAL A 362 19.63 -15.18 3.89
C VAL A 362 19.23 -13.76 4.22
N LEU A 363 17.98 -13.40 3.88
CA LEU A 363 17.43 -12.10 4.26
C LEU A 363 17.14 -12.08 5.76
N THR A 364 17.76 -11.17 6.51
CA THR A 364 17.52 -10.99 7.96
C THR A 364 17.13 -9.56 8.28
N SER A 365 16.45 -9.34 9.41
CA SER A 365 16.12 -7.98 9.86
C SER A 365 17.37 -7.12 10.09
N GLU A 366 18.48 -7.70 10.55
CA GLU A 366 19.73 -6.94 10.69
C GLU A 366 20.34 -6.57 9.33
N ALA A 367 20.25 -7.44 8.32
CA ALA A 367 20.70 -7.09 6.97
C ALA A 367 19.91 -5.89 6.40
N ILE A 368 18.59 -5.86 6.62
CA ILE A 368 17.73 -4.73 6.22
C ILE A 368 18.09 -3.47 7.03
N ARG A 369 18.32 -3.58 8.35
CA ARG A 369 18.78 -2.43 9.18
C ARG A 369 20.11 -1.87 8.71
N ASP A 370 21.07 -2.73 8.41
CA ASP A 370 22.39 -2.33 7.95
C ASP A 370 22.31 -1.67 6.57
N PHE A 371 21.47 -2.18 5.66
CA PHE A 371 21.17 -1.54 4.38
C PHE A 371 20.64 -0.11 4.56
N ILE A 372 19.61 0.09 5.38
CA ILE A 372 19.04 1.43 5.66
C ILE A 372 20.10 2.35 6.27
N ARG A 373 20.89 1.86 7.23
CA ARG A 373 21.97 2.62 7.89
C ARG A 373 23.07 3.03 6.89
N LYS A 374 23.47 2.14 5.99
CA LYS A 374 24.49 2.41 4.97
C LYS A 374 23.97 3.38 3.90
N ALA A 375 22.70 3.29 3.52
CA ALA A 375 22.06 4.27 2.64
C ALA A 375 22.07 5.67 3.27
N GLY A 376 21.68 5.79 4.55
CA GLY A 376 21.68 7.06 5.28
C GLY A 376 23.06 7.67 5.54
N SER A 377 24.14 6.88 5.48
CA SER A 377 25.52 7.33 5.68
C SER A 377 26.32 7.54 4.38
N SER A 378 25.64 7.54 3.22
CA SER A 378 26.27 7.66 1.89
C SER A 378 27.36 6.61 1.60
N LYS A 379 27.28 5.45 2.26
CA LYS A 379 28.24 4.34 2.07
C LYS A 379 27.83 3.37 0.96
N LEU A 380 26.58 3.45 0.51
CA LEU A 380 26.10 2.68 -0.65
C LEU A 380 26.22 3.52 -1.92
N LYS A 381 26.50 2.83 -3.03
CA LYS A 381 26.41 3.43 -4.35
C LYS A 381 24.93 3.62 -4.69
N GLN A 382 24.57 4.85 -5.07
CA GLN A 382 23.23 5.16 -5.53
C GLN A 382 22.94 4.39 -6.83
N VAL A 383 21.74 3.84 -6.95
CA VAL A 383 21.25 3.31 -8.22
C VAL A 383 20.70 4.47 -9.04
N VAL A 384 21.15 4.51 -10.29
CA VAL A 384 20.79 5.55 -11.25
C VAL A 384 20.30 4.89 -12.52
N LYS A 385 19.27 5.48 -13.13
CA LYS A 385 18.79 5.09 -14.45
C LYS A 385 19.93 5.34 -15.40
N ALA A 386 20.43 4.28 -16.01
CA ALA A 386 21.45 4.33 -17.03
C ALA A 386 21.21 3.14 -17.96
N PRO A 387 21.37 3.30 -19.28
CA PRO A 387 21.36 2.16 -20.18
C PRO A 387 22.45 1.15 -19.77
N LEU A 388 22.14 -0.15 -19.85
CA LEU A 388 23.09 -1.25 -19.56
C LEU A 388 24.39 -1.02 -20.35
N THR A 389 25.46 -0.77 -19.60
CA THR A 389 26.84 -0.47 -20.04
C THR A 389 27.05 -0.30 -21.55
N ALA A 390 27.10 0.96 -21.99
CA ALA A 390 27.77 1.34 -23.23
C ALA A 390 29.29 1.08 -23.08
N LYS A 391 29.72 -0.17 -23.24
CA LYS A 391 31.14 -0.46 -23.48
C LYS A 391 31.53 0.26 -24.77
N ASP A 392 32.35 1.30 -24.63
CA ASP A 392 33.04 2.06 -25.67
C ASP A 392 32.26 2.28 -26.99
N GLN A 393 31.29 3.19 -26.95
CA GLN A 393 30.74 3.82 -28.16
C GLN A 393 31.33 5.22 -28.38
N SER A 394 32.61 5.43 -28.03
CA SER A 394 33.28 6.71 -28.29
C SER A 394 33.35 6.93 -29.80
N GLN A 395 32.53 7.84 -30.32
CA GLN A 395 32.58 8.26 -31.71
C GLN A 395 33.26 9.62 -31.78
N TYR A 396 34.26 9.77 -32.66
CA TYR A 396 35.00 11.03 -32.85
C TYR A 396 35.74 11.56 -31.61
N SER A 397 36.18 10.68 -30.69
CA SER A 397 36.79 11.07 -29.39
C SER A 397 35.82 11.77 -28.42
N ILE A 398 34.51 11.71 -28.67
CA ILE A 398 33.48 12.16 -27.75
C ILE A 398 33.03 10.97 -26.90
N LYS A 399 33.22 11.05 -25.58
CA LYS A 399 32.84 10.02 -24.62
C LYS A 399 31.33 10.00 -24.45
N VAL A 400 30.72 8.83 -24.52
CA VAL A 400 29.31 8.64 -24.16
C VAL A 400 29.25 8.43 -22.65
N VAL A 401 28.62 9.36 -21.95
CA VAL A 401 28.50 9.34 -20.50
C VAL A 401 27.06 9.01 -20.13
N THR A 402 26.93 8.04 -19.24
CA THR A 402 25.68 7.63 -18.61
C THR A 402 25.71 8.01 -17.14
N ALA A 403 24.58 7.96 -16.44
CA ALA A 403 24.57 8.24 -15.00
C ALA A 403 25.51 7.30 -14.22
N SER A 404 25.67 6.05 -14.68
CA SER A 404 26.47 5.03 -13.99
C SER A 404 27.99 5.22 -14.08
N ASN A 405 28.50 5.92 -15.10
CA ASN A 405 29.92 6.19 -15.32
C ASN A 405 30.29 7.67 -15.24
N PHE A 406 29.33 8.56 -14.93
CA PHE A 406 29.53 10.01 -14.88
C PHE A 406 30.64 10.42 -13.91
N ASP A 407 30.68 9.81 -12.72
CA ASP A 407 31.70 10.16 -11.73
C ASP A 407 33.11 9.76 -12.20
N GLU A 408 33.26 8.62 -12.87
CA GLU A 408 34.55 8.17 -13.40
C GLU A 408 35.02 9.03 -14.57
N LEU A 409 34.14 9.26 -15.56
CA LEU A 409 34.51 9.90 -16.82
C LEU A 409 34.48 11.43 -16.76
N VAL A 410 33.74 12.01 -15.81
CA VAL A 410 33.55 13.46 -15.70
C VAL A 410 34.09 13.97 -14.37
N ARG A 411 33.49 13.56 -13.24
CA ARG A 411 33.80 14.16 -11.92
C ARG A 411 35.24 13.88 -11.48
N ASN A 412 35.73 12.67 -11.70
CA ASN A 412 37.04 12.19 -11.28
C ASN A 412 38.06 12.16 -12.43
N SER A 413 37.70 12.71 -13.61
CA SER A 413 38.65 12.79 -14.72
C SER A 413 39.88 13.61 -14.31
N LYS A 414 41.06 13.25 -14.81
CA LYS A 414 42.28 14.04 -14.63
C LYS A 414 42.37 15.21 -15.62
N ASN A 415 41.50 15.20 -16.61
CA ASN A 415 41.39 16.20 -17.66
C ASN A 415 40.28 17.20 -17.31
N ASP A 416 40.30 18.37 -17.95
CA ASP A 416 39.12 19.23 -18.01
C ASP A 416 38.05 18.49 -18.83
N VAL A 417 36.78 18.63 -18.48
CA VAL A 417 35.70 17.91 -19.15
C VAL A 417 34.60 18.88 -19.58
N LEU A 418 34.24 18.87 -20.87
CA LEU A 418 33.07 19.57 -21.39
C LEU A 418 31.98 18.56 -21.73
N VAL A 419 30.89 18.60 -20.96
CA VAL A 419 29.73 17.72 -21.13
C VAL A 419 28.63 18.42 -21.90
N LYS A 420 28.21 17.84 -23.03
CA LYS A 420 26.98 18.21 -23.73
C LYS A 420 25.82 17.37 -23.21
N PHE A 421 24.86 18.00 -22.56
CA PHE A 421 23.60 17.37 -22.19
C PHE A 421 22.59 17.55 -23.31
N GLU A 422 21.99 16.44 -23.76
CA GLU A 422 21.12 16.39 -24.93
C GLU A 422 19.97 15.40 -24.75
N GLY A 423 19.09 15.28 -25.75
CA GLY A 423 18.00 14.32 -25.72
C GLY A 423 17.52 13.93 -27.11
N LYS A 424 17.00 12.71 -27.23
CA LYS A 424 16.47 12.19 -28.50
C LYS A 424 15.27 13.03 -28.98
N GLY A 425 15.26 13.38 -30.27
CA GLY A 425 14.17 14.17 -30.90
C GLY A 425 14.28 15.69 -30.67
N CYS A 426 15.41 16.18 -30.14
CA CYS A 426 15.71 17.59 -29.94
C CYS A 426 16.35 18.18 -31.21
N VAL A 427 15.63 19.07 -31.90
CA VAL A 427 16.08 19.68 -33.16
C VAL A 427 17.33 20.54 -32.95
N GLU A 428 17.38 21.30 -31.86
CA GLU A 428 18.52 22.14 -31.49
C GLU A 428 19.76 21.31 -31.14
N CYS A 429 19.57 20.11 -30.56
CA CYS A 429 20.65 19.18 -30.23
C CYS A 429 21.30 18.62 -31.50
N GLU A 430 20.48 18.25 -32.50
CA GLU A 430 20.97 17.82 -33.82
C GLU A 430 21.68 18.96 -34.57
N ALA A 431 21.17 20.19 -34.47
CA ALA A 431 21.81 21.37 -35.05
C ALA A 431 23.19 21.68 -34.43
N ALA A 432 23.41 21.32 -33.16
CA ALA A 432 24.67 21.52 -32.45
C ALA A 432 25.74 20.43 -32.73
N GLU A 433 25.38 19.31 -33.36
CA GLU A 433 26.31 18.19 -33.63
C GLU A 433 27.54 18.57 -34.48
N PRO A 434 27.42 19.31 -35.60
CA PRO A 434 28.58 19.67 -36.42
C PRO A 434 29.64 20.46 -35.62
N MET A 435 29.19 21.40 -34.80
CA MET A 435 30.06 22.21 -33.94
C MET A 435 30.75 21.34 -32.88
N PHE A 436 30.02 20.43 -32.24
CA PHE A 436 30.62 19.55 -31.22
C PHE A 436 31.64 18.57 -31.81
N LYS A 437 31.43 18.12 -33.05
CA LYS A 437 32.43 17.35 -33.81
C LYS A 437 33.68 18.16 -34.14
N GLN A 438 33.54 19.45 -34.49
CA GLN A 438 34.69 20.33 -34.70
C GLN A 438 35.50 20.51 -33.42
N LEU A 439 34.85 20.73 -32.27
CA LEU A 439 35.53 20.77 -30.97
C LEU A 439 36.32 19.48 -30.70
N ALA A 440 35.79 18.32 -31.09
CA ALA A 440 36.45 17.03 -30.90
C ALA A 440 37.71 16.84 -31.76
N GLU A 441 37.83 17.52 -32.90
CA GLU A 441 39.08 17.59 -33.64
C GLU A 441 40.08 18.55 -32.97
N LEU A 442 39.59 19.65 -32.38
CA LEU A 442 40.44 20.59 -31.65
C LEU A 442 41.04 20.00 -30.37
N THR A 443 40.42 18.98 -29.75
CA THR A 443 41.05 18.30 -28.60
C THR A 443 42.32 17.54 -28.97
N LYS A 444 42.54 17.22 -30.24
CA LYS A 444 43.78 16.56 -30.70
C LYS A 444 44.93 17.54 -30.89
N THR A 445 44.64 18.84 -30.99
CA THR A 445 45.61 19.88 -31.36
C THR A 445 45.66 21.01 -30.33
N GLU A 446 44.57 21.77 -30.19
CA GLU A 446 44.49 22.98 -29.36
C GLU A 446 44.17 22.68 -27.88
N PHE A 447 43.41 21.62 -27.59
CA PHE A 447 42.97 21.26 -26.24
C PHE A 447 43.31 19.80 -25.85
N PRO A 448 44.60 19.41 -25.77
CA PRO A 448 45.02 18.01 -25.57
C PRO A 448 44.57 17.37 -24.25
N ASN A 449 44.27 18.17 -23.22
CA ASN A 449 43.81 17.70 -21.91
C ASN A 449 42.31 17.96 -21.67
N LEU A 450 41.52 18.04 -22.74
CA LEU A 450 40.07 18.27 -22.69
C LEU A 450 39.37 17.01 -23.14
N ASP A 451 38.59 16.43 -22.25
CA ASP A 451 37.65 15.38 -22.59
C ASP A 451 36.33 16.00 -23.03
N LEU A 452 35.82 15.56 -24.19
CA LEU A 452 34.44 15.86 -24.57
C LEU A 452 33.55 14.69 -24.18
N ALA A 453 32.42 15.01 -23.58
CA ALA A 453 31.41 14.06 -23.14
C ALA A 453 30.04 14.44 -23.68
N ARG A 454 29.20 13.45 -23.94
CA ARG A 454 27.78 13.63 -24.23
C ARG A 454 26.92 12.84 -23.24
N PHE A 455 25.77 13.38 -22.85
CA PHE A 455 24.88 12.80 -21.86
C PHE A 455 23.41 12.94 -22.29
N ASP A 456 22.69 11.82 -22.42
CA ASP A 456 21.26 11.82 -22.77
C ASP A 456 20.39 11.98 -21.51
N LEU A 457 19.64 13.09 -21.44
CA LEU A 457 18.79 13.48 -20.32
C LEU A 457 17.51 12.64 -20.16
N PHE A 458 17.06 11.93 -21.20
CA PHE A 458 15.83 11.14 -21.14
C PHE A 458 16.10 9.67 -20.80
N GLN A 459 17.32 9.21 -21.09
CA GLN A 459 17.76 7.85 -20.81
C GLN A 459 18.53 7.71 -19.49
N ASN A 460 18.92 8.82 -18.86
CA ASN A 460 19.75 8.80 -17.65
C ASN A 460 19.18 9.69 -16.55
N ASP A 461 19.35 9.29 -15.29
CA ASP A 461 19.09 10.18 -14.15
C ASP A 461 20.11 11.32 -14.12
N PHE A 462 19.65 12.53 -13.81
CA PHE A 462 20.51 13.71 -13.84
C PHE A 462 21.54 13.67 -12.69
N PRO A 463 22.84 13.91 -12.94
CA PRO A 463 23.87 13.79 -11.91
C PRO A 463 23.64 14.74 -10.72
N PRO A 464 23.77 14.26 -9.47
CA PRO A 464 23.56 15.10 -8.29
C PRO A 464 24.63 16.21 -8.17
N ARG A 465 24.22 17.36 -7.61
CA ARG A 465 24.96 18.63 -7.48
C ARG A 465 25.12 19.47 -8.77
N PHE A 466 24.62 18.99 -9.90
CA PHE A 466 24.49 19.82 -11.09
C PHE A 466 23.18 20.61 -11.04
N ILE A 467 23.22 21.88 -11.41
CA ILE A 467 22.00 22.63 -11.68
C ILE A 467 21.52 22.18 -13.06
N ARG A 468 20.31 21.64 -13.15
CA ARG A 468 19.70 21.24 -14.42
C ARG A 468 19.11 22.47 -15.10
N PRO A 469 19.66 22.95 -16.23
CA PRO A 469 19.01 23.97 -17.04
C PRO A 469 17.71 23.43 -17.64
N THR A 470 16.77 24.32 -17.92
CA THR A 470 15.40 23.95 -18.33
C THR A 470 15.30 23.39 -19.75
N THR A 471 16.27 23.65 -20.64
CA THR A 471 16.14 23.29 -22.07
C THR A 471 17.46 22.75 -22.64
N PRO A 472 17.51 21.52 -23.18
CA PRO A 472 18.66 21.02 -23.94
C PRO A 472 18.71 21.58 -25.39
N PRO A 473 19.89 21.58 -26.04
CA PRO A 473 21.18 21.17 -25.50
C PRO A 473 21.79 22.25 -24.61
N PHE A 474 22.54 21.85 -23.59
CA PHE A 474 23.37 22.76 -22.81
C PHE A 474 24.74 22.15 -22.53
N LEU A 475 25.74 23.02 -22.36
CA LEU A 475 27.12 22.61 -22.12
C LEU A 475 27.52 22.96 -20.69
N VAL A 476 28.14 22.02 -20.00
CA VAL A 476 28.70 22.22 -18.67
C VAL A 476 30.18 21.84 -18.70
N PHE A 477 31.02 22.76 -18.24
CA PHE A 477 32.46 22.56 -18.12
C PHE A 477 32.82 22.20 -16.68
N LEU A 478 33.66 21.19 -16.50
CA LEU A 478 34.23 20.81 -15.22
C LEU A 478 35.75 20.94 -15.31
N PRO A 479 36.35 21.88 -14.58
CA PRO A 479 37.80 21.98 -14.49
C PRO A 479 38.39 20.73 -13.81
N ALA A 480 39.57 20.31 -14.22
CA ALA A 480 40.31 19.18 -13.67
C ALA A 480 40.65 19.34 -12.17
N GLU A 481 40.99 20.55 -11.71
CA GLU A 481 41.38 20.80 -10.32
C GLU A 481 40.19 21.17 -9.41
N ASP A 482 39.43 22.21 -9.77
CA ASP A 482 38.36 22.80 -8.92
C ASP A 482 37.08 21.94 -8.88
N LYS A 483 36.85 21.11 -9.91
CA LYS A 483 35.67 20.22 -10.08
C LYS A 483 34.29 20.90 -10.02
N ASP A 484 34.23 22.20 -9.76
CA ASP A 484 33.01 22.97 -9.73
C ASP A 484 32.44 23.16 -11.16
N PRO A 485 31.18 22.76 -11.41
CA PRO A 485 30.60 22.80 -12.74
C PRO A 485 30.23 24.22 -13.15
N VAL A 486 30.66 24.62 -14.36
CA VAL A 486 30.36 25.93 -14.97
C VAL A 486 29.50 25.74 -16.22
N GLU A 487 28.29 26.28 -16.18
CA GLU A 487 27.38 26.28 -17.35
C GLU A 487 27.85 27.30 -18.41
N TYR A 488 27.90 26.88 -19.66
CA TYR A 488 28.11 27.79 -20.78
C TYR A 488 26.79 28.49 -21.17
N LYS A 489 26.80 29.82 -21.12
CA LYS A 489 25.62 30.67 -21.42
C LYS A 489 25.76 31.51 -22.70
N GLY A 490 26.76 31.20 -23.54
CA GLY A 490 27.03 31.96 -24.76
C GLY A 490 26.22 31.50 -25.98
N ALA A 491 26.36 32.19 -27.12
CA ALA A 491 25.53 32.04 -28.32
C ALA A 491 25.79 30.75 -29.16
N GLY A 492 26.46 29.75 -28.59
CA GLY A 492 26.69 28.45 -29.26
C GLY A 492 27.60 28.48 -30.50
N GLN A 493 28.40 29.53 -30.71
CA GLN A 493 29.39 29.56 -31.79
C GLN A 493 30.71 28.91 -31.34
N LEU A 494 31.45 28.29 -32.28
CA LEU A 494 32.69 27.56 -31.99
C LEU A 494 33.71 28.43 -31.25
N GLU A 495 33.96 29.65 -31.73
CA GLU A 495 34.93 30.58 -31.13
C GLU A 495 34.55 31.04 -29.72
N ASP A 496 33.25 31.16 -29.44
CA ASP A 496 32.77 31.55 -28.11
C ASP A 496 33.01 30.42 -27.10
N ILE A 497 32.79 29.17 -27.53
CA ILE A 497 33.07 27.98 -26.70
C ILE A 497 34.57 27.81 -26.48
N LYS A 498 35.41 28.07 -27.49
CA LYS A 498 36.87 28.06 -27.33
C LYS A 498 37.31 29.03 -26.24
N ARG A 499 36.87 30.29 -26.31
CA ARG A 499 37.18 31.30 -25.28
C ARG A 499 36.67 30.90 -23.90
N PHE A 500 35.49 30.30 -23.83
CA PHE A 500 34.94 29.78 -22.58
C PHE A 500 35.80 28.66 -21.97
N ILE A 501 36.19 27.65 -22.76
CA ILE A 501 37.08 26.57 -22.33
C ILE A 501 38.40 27.15 -21.81
N THR A 502 39.04 28.04 -22.58
CA THR A 502 40.32 28.66 -22.19
C THR A 502 40.18 29.45 -20.88
N LYS A 503 39.09 30.19 -20.70
CA LYS A 503 38.86 30.99 -19.49
C LYS A 503 38.69 30.14 -18.23
N HIS A 504 38.02 29.00 -18.34
CA HIS A 504 37.63 28.17 -17.18
C HIS A 504 38.57 26.99 -16.93
N SER A 505 39.50 26.73 -17.85
CA SER A 505 40.46 25.66 -17.68
C SER A 505 41.32 25.82 -16.45
N SER A 506 41.56 24.70 -15.77
CA SER A 506 42.49 24.62 -14.65
C SER A 506 43.90 24.12 -15.04
N ILE A 507 44.02 23.48 -16.21
CA ILE A 507 45.22 22.77 -16.65
C ILE A 507 45.75 23.20 -18.02
N PHE A 508 45.04 24.09 -18.73
CA PHE A 508 45.49 24.70 -19.99
C PHE A 508 46.22 26.03 -19.80
N LEU A 509 46.16 26.62 -18.60
CA LEU A 509 46.89 27.86 -18.34
C LEU A 509 48.38 27.53 -18.20
N THR A 510 49.17 28.05 -19.13
CA THR A 510 50.62 28.14 -18.94
C THR A 510 50.92 28.92 -17.65
N ASP A 511 52.06 28.68 -17.00
CA ASP A 511 52.46 29.41 -15.78
C ASP A 511 52.49 30.94 -15.99
N GLU A 512 52.56 31.41 -17.24
CA GLU A 512 52.46 32.82 -17.62
C GLU A 512 51.01 33.35 -17.56
N GLU A 513 50.00 32.54 -17.92
CA GLU A 513 48.59 32.94 -17.89
C GLU A 513 48.00 32.87 -16.46
N ARG A 514 48.46 31.93 -15.63
CA ARG A 514 48.16 31.92 -14.18
C ARG A 514 48.65 33.19 -13.47
N ARG A 515 49.72 33.83 -13.97
CA ARG A 515 50.22 35.12 -13.45
C ARG A 515 49.45 36.34 -13.98
N GLY A 516 48.73 36.21 -15.09
CA GLY A 516 47.95 37.27 -15.71
C GLY A 516 46.62 37.55 -14.99
N GLN A 517 45.89 36.51 -14.59
CA GLN A 517 44.58 36.69 -13.95
C GLN A 517 44.64 37.29 -12.53
N ASN A 518 45.77 37.13 -11.82
CA ASN A 518 45.98 37.75 -10.51
C ASN A 518 46.25 39.26 -10.56
N LYS A 519 46.30 39.89 -11.74
CA LYS A 519 46.57 41.34 -11.88
C LYS A 519 45.36 42.19 -12.26
N ASP A 520 44.27 41.58 -12.70
CA ASP A 520 43.07 42.32 -13.13
C ASP A 520 41.99 42.44 -12.03
N GLY A 521 42.27 41.90 -10.83
CA GLY A 521 41.39 41.95 -9.66
C GLY A 521 41.57 43.17 -8.74
N GLU A 522 42.57 44.04 -8.98
CA GLU A 522 42.84 45.22 -8.16
C GLU A 522 43.08 46.45 -9.04
N ASN A 523 42.00 47.02 -9.58
CA ASN A 523 41.76 48.46 -9.72
C ASN A 523 40.71 48.72 -10.81
N GLN A 524 39.47 48.97 -10.40
CA GLN A 524 38.63 49.98 -11.04
C GLN A 524 37.46 50.34 -10.11
N GLU A 525 37.60 51.51 -9.45
CA GLU A 525 36.49 52.22 -8.82
C GLU A 525 35.49 52.72 -9.89
N PRO A 526 34.21 52.92 -9.53
CA PRO A 526 33.14 53.16 -10.48
C PRO A 526 33.01 54.64 -10.83
N ILE A 527 32.97 55.00 -12.12
CA ILE A 527 32.52 56.31 -12.57
C ILE A 527 31.52 56.17 -13.73
N LYS A 528 30.46 56.97 -13.60
CA LYS A 528 29.19 57.03 -14.32
C LYS A 528 29.27 57.86 -15.63
N ASP A 529 28.10 57.87 -16.30
CA ASP A 529 27.60 58.83 -17.30
C ASP A 529 28.01 58.54 -18.76
N GLU A 530 27.18 58.65 -19.80
CA GLU A 530 25.90 59.36 -19.95
C GLU A 530 25.15 58.87 -21.21
N LEU A 531 23.88 59.29 -21.31
CA LEU A 531 22.83 58.95 -22.28
C LEU A 531 23.17 59.23 -23.77
N GLN A 532 22.46 58.54 -24.69
CA GLN A 532 21.38 59.11 -25.54
C GLN A 532 20.73 58.01 -26.42
N VAL A 533 19.43 57.70 -26.24
CA VAL A 533 18.21 58.30 -26.86
C VAL A 533 17.87 57.68 -28.23
N GLU A 534 16.78 56.89 -28.32
CA GLU A 534 15.55 57.19 -29.08
C GLU A 534 14.50 56.05 -29.02
N LYS A 535 13.27 56.42 -28.56
CA LYS A 535 11.89 55.97 -28.94
C LYS A 535 11.52 54.49 -28.71
N GLU A 536 10.38 54.10 -28.13
CA GLU A 536 8.97 54.55 -28.21
C GLU A 536 8.32 54.40 -26.81
N LYS A 537 7.71 55.41 -26.17
CA LYS A 537 6.34 55.96 -26.30
C LYS A 537 5.18 54.95 -26.44
N ASP A 538 4.23 55.13 -25.52
CA ASP A 538 2.84 54.63 -25.43
C ASP A 538 2.67 53.19 -24.93
N SER A 539 1.96 52.87 -23.84
CA SER A 539 1.03 53.65 -23.04
C SER A 539 0.67 52.90 -21.75
N GLU A 540 1.01 53.47 -20.59
CA GLU A 540 0.40 53.17 -19.29
C GLU A 540 0.07 54.52 -18.62
N ASN A 541 -1.15 55.00 -18.81
CA ASN A 541 -1.99 55.57 -17.76
C ASN A 541 -3.28 56.12 -18.37
N ARG A 542 -4.42 55.58 -17.93
CA ARG A 542 -5.64 56.38 -17.81
C ARG A 542 -6.25 56.24 -16.42
N PHE A 543 -6.05 57.34 -15.69
CA PHE A 543 -7.03 58.06 -14.88
C PHE A 543 -7.42 57.49 -13.51
N LYS A 544 -6.79 58.13 -12.51
CA LYS A 544 -7.45 58.59 -11.29
C LYS A 544 -8.53 59.65 -11.58
N GLU A 545 -9.52 59.64 -10.69
CA GLU A 545 -10.30 60.77 -10.15
C GLU A 545 -11.29 61.50 -11.07
N ASN A 546 -12.57 61.46 -10.65
CA ASN A 546 -13.32 62.68 -10.35
C ASN A 546 -14.49 62.40 -9.39
N GLU A 547 -14.53 63.19 -8.32
CA GLU A 547 -15.67 63.39 -7.43
C GLU A 547 -16.83 64.09 -8.18
N ALA A 548 -18.09 63.73 -7.88
CA ALA A 548 -19.05 64.61 -7.19
C ALA A 548 -20.52 64.21 -7.43
N GLU A 549 -21.22 64.13 -6.29
CA GLU A 549 -22.62 64.51 -6.03
C GLU A 549 -23.80 63.51 -6.14
N LYS A 550 -24.49 63.45 -4.97
CA LYS A 550 -25.93 63.17 -4.66
C LYS A 550 -26.32 61.77 -4.12
N THR A 551 -26.25 61.66 -2.79
CA THR A 551 -27.28 61.29 -1.78
C THR A 551 -28.62 60.61 -2.21
N PRO A 552 -29.37 59.96 -1.29
CA PRO A 552 -29.05 58.84 -0.38
C PRO A 552 -30.20 57.79 -0.33
N THR A 553 -30.01 56.58 0.21
CA THR A 553 -31.01 55.92 1.11
C THR A 553 -30.61 54.51 1.59
N LYS A 554 -30.64 54.34 2.92
CA LYS A 554 -31.25 53.26 3.75
C LYS A 554 -30.84 51.79 3.49
N LYS A 555 -30.29 51.15 4.55
CA LYS A 555 -30.92 50.10 5.41
C LYS A 555 -30.85 48.72 4.78
N ASP A 556 -30.65 47.59 5.44
CA ASP A 556 -30.44 47.18 6.83
C ASP A 556 -29.71 45.81 6.73
N GLU A 557 -28.99 45.43 7.80
CA GLU A 557 -28.90 44.08 8.39
C GLU A 557 -29.07 42.83 7.50
N LEU A 558 -28.03 41.98 7.43
CA LEU A 558 -27.89 40.73 8.19
C LEU A 558 -26.55 40.04 7.91
#